data_AF-A0A2N2NUJ9-F1
#
_entry.id   AF-A0A2N2NUJ9-F1
#
_cell.length_a   1.000
_cell.length_b   1.000
_cell.length_c   1.000
_cell.angle_alpha   90.00
_cell.angle_beta   90.00
_cell.angle_gamma   90.00
#
_symmetry.space_group_name_H-M   'P 1'
#
loop_
_entity.id
_entity.type
_entity.pdbx_description
1 polymer ?
#
loop_
_entity_poly.entity_id
_entity_poly.type
_entity_poly.pdbx_seq_one_letter_code
_entity_poly.pdbx_strand_id
1 'polypeptide(L)'
;MDKNLSDKDKKTLLLVAREAIVNAIQNKRIDDLDLANYSKILREHGASFVTLHRKSDGQLRGCIGALEAYQPLVQDVQHHAVAAALEDYRFPPVTFNEINNLNIEISRLSAPVNLKYDNPLELPGMLKPGLDGVILKDGFRKATFLPQVWEQLPDPEEFLAHLCRKMGDRPDRWKMKLLEVSTYQVEEFHE
;
A
#
# COMPACT_ATOMS: atom_id res chain seq x y z
N MET A 1 11.12 -15.13 12.32
CA MET A 1 11.66 -13.77 12.13
C MET A 1 10.47 -12.84 12.07
N ASP A 2 10.40 -11.89 12.99
CA ASP A 2 9.29 -10.94 13.03
C ASP A 2 9.16 -10.23 11.68
N LYS A 3 7.99 -10.41 11.05
CA LYS A 3 7.65 -9.80 9.76
C LYS A 3 7.04 -8.41 9.92
N ASN A 4 6.89 -7.93 11.15
CA ASN A 4 6.25 -6.66 11.49
C ASN A 4 7.30 -5.60 11.79
N LEU A 5 6.97 -4.35 11.52
CA LEU A 5 7.85 -3.22 11.78
C LEU A 5 7.91 -2.95 13.29
N SER A 6 9.12 -2.74 13.82
CA SER A 6 9.27 -2.21 15.18
C SER A 6 8.85 -0.74 15.23
N ASP A 7 8.53 -0.22 16.42
CA ASP A 7 8.23 1.22 16.58
C ASP A 7 9.40 2.11 16.14
N LYS A 8 10.64 1.61 16.27
CA LYS A 8 11.83 2.29 15.76
C LYS A 8 11.83 2.34 14.23
N ASP A 9 11.47 1.23 13.57
CA ASP A 9 11.38 1.18 12.10
C ASP A 9 10.28 2.12 11.59
N LYS A 10 9.11 2.12 12.24
CA LYS A 10 7.99 3.02 11.90
C LYS A 10 8.40 4.49 11.98
N LYS A 11 9.01 4.90 13.10
CA LYS A 11 9.54 6.26 13.27
C LYS A 11 10.61 6.61 12.23
N THR A 12 11.47 5.65 11.89
CA THR A 12 12.50 5.84 10.85
C THR A 12 11.87 6.09 9.49
N LEU A 13 10.86 5.31 9.10
CA LEU A 13 10.15 5.49 7.84
C LEU A 13 9.42 6.83 7.76
N LEU A 14 8.76 7.26 8.85
CA LEU A 14 8.12 8.58 8.91
C LEU A 14 9.13 9.72 8.78
N LEU A 15 10.30 9.61 9.43
CA LEU A 15 11.40 10.57 9.30
C LEU A 15 11.92 10.64 7.87
N VAL A 16 12.20 9.50 7.24
CA VAL A 16 12.66 9.43 5.84
C VAL A 16 11.64 10.07 4.90
N ALA A 17 10.35 9.75 5.05
CA ALA A 17 9.28 10.35 4.25
C ALA A 17 9.24 11.88 4.43
N ARG A 18 9.31 12.35 5.67
CA ARG A 18 9.29 13.79 6.00
C ARG A 18 10.48 14.53 5.39
N GLU A 19 11.69 14.01 5.57
CA GLU A 19 12.91 14.60 5.03
C GLU A 19 12.91 14.63 3.50
N ALA A 20 12.45 13.55 2.86
CA ALA A 20 12.33 13.47 1.42
C ALA A 20 11.38 14.55 0.86
N ILE A 21 10.21 14.71 1.47
CA ILE A 21 9.23 15.74 1.09
C ILE A 21 9.83 17.15 1.26
N VAL A 22 10.46 17.43 2.40
CA VAL A 22 11.07 18.74 2.67
C VAL A 22 12.15 19.06 1.65
N ASN A 23 13.06 18.11 1.38
CA ASN A 23 14.15 18.31 0.43
C ASN A 23 13.61 18.52 -0.99
N ALA A 24 12.63 17.72 -1.41
CA ALA A 24 12.01 17.84 -2.73
C ALA A 24 11.37 19.21 -2.95
N ILE A 25 10.56 19.67 -1.98
CA ILE A 25 9.89 20.99 -2.06
C ILE A 25 10.90 22.14 -2.07
N GLN A 26 12.03 21.98 -1.38
CA GLN A 26 13.11 22.98 -1.36
C GLN A 26 14.03 22.91 -2.59
N ASN A 27 13.72 22.08 -3.59
CA ASN A 27 14.57 21.80 -4.75
C ASN A 27 16.00 21.38 -4.34
N LYS A 28 16.13 20.72 -3.19
CA LYS A 28 17.38 20.09 -2.76
C LYS A 28 17.49 18.72 -3.40
N ARG A 29 18.73 18.29 -3.62
CA ARG A 29 18.99 16.91 -4.02
C ARG A 29 18.45 15.97 -2.93
N ILE A 30 17.71 14.96 -3.36
CA ILE A 30 17.35 13.84 -2.50
C ILE A 30 18.52 12.87 -2.59
N ASP A 31 19.24 12.72 -1.50
CA ASP A 31 20.40 11.83 -1.47
C ASP A 31 19.94 10.37 -1.45
N ASP A 32 20.73 9.53 -2.13
CA ASP A 32 20.55 8.10 -2.09
C ASP A 32 20.75 7.61 -0.64
N LEU A 33 19.82 6.79 -0.17
CA LEU A 33 19.89 6.23 1.17
C LEU A 33 21.01 5.19 1.24
N ASP A 34 21.92 5.36 2.19
CA ASP A 34 22.84 4.29 2.56
C ASP A 34 22.10 3.21 3.34
N LEU A 35 21.73 2.15 2.62
CA LEU A 35 20.98 1.02 3.15
C LEU A 35 21.62 0.41 4.40
N ALA A 36 22.95 0.47 4.55
CA ALA A 36 23.65 -0.11 5.69
C ALA A 36 23.21 0.50 7.04
N ASN A 37 22.65 1.70 7.04
CA ASN A 37 22.16 2.39 8.23
C ASN A 37 20.77 1.90 8.70
N TYR A 38 20.10 1.06 7.92
CA TYR A 38 18.74 0.61 8.19
C TYR A 38 18.66 -0.84 8.65
N SER A 39 17.62 -1.13 9.44
CA SER A 39 17.34 -2.48 9.90
C SER A 39 17.10 -3.44 8.71
N LYS A 40 17.22 -4.75 8.96
CA LYS A 40 17.09 -5.75 7.89
C LYS A 40 15.74 -5.65 7.16
N ILE A 41 14.65 -5.46 7.89
CA ILE A 41 13.29 -5.40 7.32
C ILE A 41 13.10 -4.18 6.40
N LEU A 42 13.77 -3.06 6.68
CA LEU A 42 13.70 -1.84 5.87
C LEU A 42 14.53 -1.92 4.58
N ARG A 43 15.56 -2.78 4.57
CA ARG A 43 16.42 -3.05 3.41
C ARG A 43 15.86 -4.10 2.46
N GLU A 44 14.96 -4.96 2.96
CA GLU A 44 14.29 -5.96 2.14
C GLU A 44 13.27 -5.28 1.22
N HIS A 45 12.96 -5.95 0.10
CA HIS A 45 11.96 -5.45 -0.83
C HIS A 45 10.61 -5.33 -0.12
N GLY A 46 9.99 -4.17 -0.19
CA GLY A 46 8.70 -3.88 0.40
C GLY A 46 7.84 -3.04 -0.53
N ALA A 47 6.54 -3.07 -0.28
CA ALA A 47 5.57 -2.23 -0.96
C ALA A 47 4.88 -1.34 0.06
N SER A 48 4.72 -0.07 -0.26
CA SER A 48 4.05 0.89 0.62
C SER A 48 3.18 1.87 -0.16
N PHE A 49 2.23 2.46 0.56
CA PHE A 49 1.59 3.71 0.19
C PHE A 49 1.98 4.77 1.19
N VAL A 50 2.29 5.96 0.70
CA VAL A 50 2.47 7.15 1.52
C VAL A 50 1.29 8.07 1.27
N THR A 51 0.56 8.36 2.33
CA THR A 51 -0.63 9.21 2.31
C THR A 51 -0.34 10.48 3.11
N LEU A 52 -0.71 11.62 2.54
CA LEU A 52 -0.58 12.93 3.16
C LEU A 52 -1.96 13.43 3.52
N HIS A 53 -2.13 13.84 4.77
CA HIS A 53 -3.35 14.48 5.27
C HIS A 53 -3.05 15.90 5.74
N ARG A 54 -4.01 16.81 5.62
CA ARG A 54 -3.93 18.12 6.26
C ARG A 54 -4.25 17.98 7.75
N LYS A 55 -3.38 18.45 8.64
CA LYS A 55 -3.61 18.42 10.09
C LYS A 55 -4.82 19.23 10.53
N SER A 56 -5.16 20.29 9.79
CA SER A 56 -6.26 21.20 10.11
C SER A 56 -7.64 20.56 10.07
N ASP A 57 -7.87 19.62 9.15
CA ASP A 57 -9.20 19.05 8.87
C ASP A 57 -9.18 17.54 8.57
N GLY A 58 -8.00 16.91 8.60
CA GLY A 58 -7.82 15.49 8.31
C GLY A 58 -7.96 15.11 6.83
N GLN A 59 -8.17 16.08 5.93
CA GLN A 59 -8.46 15.78 4.53
C GLN A 59 -7.24 15.28 3.77
N LEU A 60 -7.47 14.35 2.84
CA LEU A 60 -6.46 13.84 1.93
C LEU A 60 -5.81 14.96 1.11
N ARG A 61 -4.48 14.96 1.04
CA ARG A 61 -3.64 15.95 0.33
C ARG A 61 -2.73 15.33 -0.73
N GLY A 62 -2.59 14.01 -0.72
CA GLY A 62 -1.86 13.21 -1.69
C GLY A 62 -1.76 11.76 -1.23
N CYS A 63 -1.75 10.81 -2.16
CA CYS A 63 -1.51 9.39 -1.85
C CYS A 63 -0.88 8.72 -3.07
N ILE A 64 0.32 8.19 -2.92
CA ILE A 64 1.02 7.42 -3.94
C ILE A 64 1.64 6.18 -3.31
N GLY A 65 1.67 5.08 -4.05
CA GLY A 65 2.25 3.83 -3.61
C GLY A 65 2.27 2.77 -4.68
N ALA A 66 2.79 1.61 -4.31
CA ALA A 66 2.82 0.43 -5.15
C ALA A 66 2.27 -0.79 -4.41
N LEU A 67 1.73 -1.74 -5.18
CA LEU A 67 1.20 -3.00 -4.66
C LEU A 67 2.24 -4.12 -4.67
N GLU A 68 3.27 -3.98 -5.50
CA GLU A 68 4.32 -4.96 -5.68
C GLU A 68 5.63 -4.42 -5.12
N ALA A 69 6.35 -5.27 -4.40
CA ALA A 69 7.63 -4.93 -3.84
C ALA A 69 8.73 -5.09 -4.92
N TYR A 70 9.25 -3.97 -5.42
CA TYR A 70 10.30 -3.96 -6.45
C TYR A 70 11.61 -3.33 -5.99
N GLN A 71 11.62 -2.70 -4.82
CA GLN A 71 12.79 -2.03 -4.22
C GLN A 71 12.74 -2.13 -2.69
N PRO A 72 13.87 -1.88 -1.98
CA PRO A 72 13.91 -1.77 -0.53
C PRO A 72 12.81 -0.88 0.05
N LEU A 73 12.15 -1.33 1.12
CA LEU A 73 11.01 -0.62 1.72
C LEU A 73 11.33 0.85 2.08
N VAL A 74 12.52 1.12 2.58
CA VAL A 74 12.93 2.49 2.94
C VAL A 74 13.03 3.41 1.72
N GLN A 75 13.51 2.89 0.59
CA GLN A 75 13.57 3.61 -0.68
C GLN A 75 12.16 3.78 -1.26
N ASP A 76 11.32 2.75 -1.14
CA ASP A 76 9.92 2.80 -1.55
C ASP A 76 9.16 3.93 -0.84
N VAL A 77 9.31 4.03 0.47
CA VAL A 77 8.73 5.12 1.26
C VAL A 77 9.31 6.48 0.86
N GLN A 78 10.63 6.59 0.67
CA GLN A 78 11.27 7.85 0.25
C GLN A 78 10.68 8.34 -1.10
N HIS A 79 10.64 7.47 -2.10
CA HIS A 79 10.14 7.79 -3.44
C HIS A 79 8.65 8.13 -3.42
N HIS A 80 7.82 7.29 -2.78
CA HIS A 80 6.39 7.51 -2.75
C HIS A 80 5.98 8.71 -1.91
N ALA A 81 6.76 9.09 -0.88
CA ALA A 81 6.52 10.33 -0.13
C ALA A 81 6.67 11.58 -1.01
N VAL A 82 7.71 11.63 -1.84
CA VAL A 82 7.94 12.72 -2.79
C VAL A 82 6.83 12.77 -3.83
N ALA A 83 6.50 11.61 -4.42
CA ALA A 83 5.45 11.52 -5.41
C ALA A 83 4.07 11.89 -4.84
N ALA A 84 3.75 11.47 -3.61
CA ALA A 84 2.51 11.87 -2.94
C ALA A 84 2.44 13.40 -2.72
N ALA A 85 3.57 14.07 -2.50
CA ALA A 85 3.61 15.51 -2.32
C ALA A 85 3.56 16.29 -3.64
N LEU A 86 4.16 15.78 -4.72
CA LEU A 86 4.43 16.57 -5.93
C LEU A 86 3.76 16.03 -7.21
N GLU A 87 3.38 14.76 -7.25
CA GLU A 87 3.01 14.04 -8.48
C GLU A 87 1.60 13.44 -8.45
N ASP A 88 0.88 13.51 -7.32
CA ASP A 88 -0.53 13.09 -7.27
C ASP A 88 -1.40 14.05 -8.09
N TYR A 89 -1.77 13.64 -9.30
CA TYR A 89 -2.51 14.44 -10.28
C TYR A 89 -3.86 14.99 -9.79
N ARG A 90 -4.40 14.47 -8.68
CA ARG A 90 -5.65 14.95 -8.08
C ARG A 90 -5.46 16.27 -7.32
N PHE A 91 -4.21 16.62 -7.01
CA PHE A 91 -3.87 17.79 -6.20
C PHE A 91 -2.74 18.61 -6.85
N PRO A 92 -2.70 19.93 -6.62
CA PRO A 92 -1.50 20.71 -6.95
C PRO A 92 -0.31 20.27 -6.08
N PRO A 93 0.94 20.42 -6.55
CA PRO A 93 2.12 20.14 -5.74
C PRO A 93 2.08 20.84 -4.37
N VAL A 94 2.54 20.17 -3.32
CA VAL A 94 2.62 20.72 -1.96
C VAL A 94 3.59 21.90 -1.92
N THR A 95 3.18 22.99 -1.28
CA THR A 95 4.00 24.19 -1.10
C THR A 95 4.79 24.17 0.20
N PHE A 96 5.84 24.99 0.27
CA PHE A 96 6.68 25.10 1.47
C PHE A 96 5.89 25.43 2.76
N ASN A 97 4.87 26.27 2.65
CA ASN A 97 4.04 26.68 3.79
C ASN A 97 3.11 25.56 4.29
N GLU A 98 2.82 24.56 3.46
CA GLU A 98 1.97 23.43 3.82
C GLU A 98 2.73 22.36 4.61
N ILE A 99 4.06 22.28 4.51
CA ILE A 99 4.89 21.20 5.08
C ILE A 99 4.55 20.90 6.55
N ASN A 100 4.51 21.95 7.38
CA ASN A 100 4.26 21.81 8.83
C ASN A 100 2.81 21.38 9.13
N ASN A 101 1.88 21.64 8.22
CA ASN A 101 0.48 21.27 8.31
C ASN A 101 0.18 19.90 7.68
N LEU A 102 1.17 19.16 7.21
CA LEU A 102 1.00 17.78 6.73
C LEU A 102 1.15 16.78 7.87
N ASN A 103 0.22 15.82 7.94
CA ASN A 103 0.35 14.56 8.66
C ASN A 103 0.72 13.48 7.65
N ILE A 104 1.79 12.74 7.91
CA ILE A 104 2.23 11.63 7.05
C ILE A 104 1.72 10.32 7.64
N GLU A 105 1.07 9.54 6.78
CA GLU A 105 0.66 8.16 7.05
C GLU A 105 1.37 7.24 6.06
N ILE A 106 1.83 6.09 6.55
CA ILE A 106 2.48 5.06 5.75
C ILE A 106 1.72 3.75 5.96
N SER A 107 1.27 3.18 4.85
CA SER A 107 0.64 1.86 4.81
C SER A 107 1.63 0.88 4.20
N ARG A 108 2.26 0.04 5.01
CA ARG A 108 3.17 -1.02 4.54
C ARG A 108 2.38 -2.28 4.21
N LEU A 109 2.58 -2.82 3.02
CA LEU A 109 1.95 -4.05 2.58
C LEU A 109 2.84 -5.25 2.93
N SER A 110 2.24 -6.29 3.49
CA SER A 110 2.92 -7.58 3.66
C SER A 110 3.15 -8.23 2.30
N ALA A 111 4.16 -9.09 2.20
CA ALA A 111 4.32 -9.93 1.03
C ALA A 111 3.04 -10.77 0.81
N PRO A 112 2.48 -10.81 -0.42
CA PRO A 112 1.30 -11.62 -0.70
C PRO A 112 1.56 -13.10 -0.44
N VAL A 113 0.59 -13.77 0.18
CA VAL A 113 0.60 -15.20 0.46
C VAL A 113 -0.43 -15.86 -0.46
N ASN A 114 0.02 -16.81 -1.28
CA ASN A 114 -0.88 -17.54 -2.18
C ASN A 114 -1.81 -18.45 -1.37
N LEU A 115 -3.10 -18.36 -1.66
CA LEU A 115 -4.10 -19.29 -1.14
C LEU A 115 -4.06 -20.57 -1.97
N LYS A 116 -4.02 -21.72 -1.28
CA LYS A 116 -4.13 -23.04 -1.90
C LYS A 116 -5.51 -23.60 -1.59
N TYR A 117 -6.26 -23.88 -2.64
CA TYR A 117 -7.62 -24.40 -2.59
C TYR A 117 -7.87 -25.19 -3.88
N ASP A 118 -8.74 -26.19 -3.81
CA ASP A 118 -9.01 -27.09 -4.94
C ASP A 118 -10.42 -26.87 -5.52
N ASN A 119 -11.34 -26.31 -4.72
CA ASN A 119 -12.69 -25.96 -5.14
C ASN A 119 -12.91 -24.45 -5.05
N PRO A 120 -13.26 -23.75 -6.16
CA PRO A 120 -13.45 -22.31 -6.12
C PRO A 120 -14.55 -21.82 -5.16
N LEU A 121 -15.52 -22.67 -4.81
CA LEU A 121 -16.56 -22.34 -3.84
C LEU A 121 -16.06 -22.29 -2.39
N GLU A 122 -14.85 -22.78 -2.10
CA GLU A 122 -14.22 -22.68 -0.77
C GLU A 122 -13.58 -21.30 -0.54
N LEU A 123 -13.21 -20.62 -1.62
CA LEU A 123 -12.45 -19.37 -1.59
C LEU A 123 -13.06 -18.29 -0.68
N PRO A 124 -14.38 -18.01 -0.69
CA PRO A 124 -15.00 -17.03 0.20
C PRO A 124 -14.70 -17.28 1.69
N GLY A 125 -14.71 -18.55 2.11
CA GLY A 125 -14.47 -18.95 3.50
C GLY A 125 -13.01 -18.87 3.93
N MET A 126 -12.09 -18.67 3.00
CA MET A 126 -10.66 -18.51 3.27
C MET A 126 -10.25 -17.04 3.48
N LEU A 127 -11.10 -16.10 3.06
CA LEU A 127 -10.84 -14.66 3.19
C LEU A 127 -11.26 -14.15 4.56
N LYS A 128 -10.53 -13.16 5.06
CA LYS A 128 -10.83 -12.48 6.32
C LYS A 128 -11.26 -11.03 6.05
N PRO A 129 -12.58 -10.75 6.04
CA PRO A 129 -13.09 -9.39 5.90
C PRO A 129 -12.45 -8.42 6.90
N GLY A 130 -12.10 -7.24 6.42
CA GLY A 130 -11.43 -6.17 7.18
C GLY A 130 -9.94 -6.39 7.43
N LEU A 131 -9.39 -7.57 7.12
CA LEU A 131 -7.96 -7.88 7.34
C LEU A 131 -7.20 -8.12 6.04
N ASP A 132 -7.79 -8.86 5.11
CA ASP A 132 -7.08 -9.30 3.91
C ASP A 132 -7.26 -8.31 2.75
N GLY A 133 -6.15 -7.79 2.21
CA GLY A 133 -6.10 -7.34 0.84
C GLY A 133 -6.04 -8.55 -0.07
N VAL A 134 -6.79 -8.53 -1.17
CA VAL A 134 -6.95 -9.71 -2.05
C VAL A 134 -6.50 -9.36 -3.45
N ILE A 135 -5.60 -10.18 -3.98
CA ILE A 135 -5.12 -10.12 -5.36
C ILE A 135 -5.73 -11.29 -6.12
N LEU A 136 -6.48 -11.00 -7.19
CA LEU A 136 -6.89 -11.98 -8.19
C LEU A 136 -6.00 -11.88 -9.41
N LYS A 137 -5.62 -13.04 -9.97
CA LYS A 137 -4.90 -13.14 -11.22
C LYS A 137 -5.46 -14.28 -12.08
N ASP A 138 -5.67 -13.97 -13.36
CA ASP A 138 -6.06 -14.91 -14.42
C ASP A 138 -5.20 -14.67 -15.67
N GLY A 139 -4.07 -15.37 -15.77
CA GLY A 139 -3.08 -15.15 -16.82
C GLY A 139 -2.45 -13.76 -16.72
N PHE A 140 -2.65 -12.93 -17.74
CA PHE A 140 -2.16 -11.54 -17.77
C PHE A 140 -3.08 -10.55 -17.04
N ARG A 141 -4.32 -10.95 -16.72
CA ARG A 141 -5.27 -10.08 -16.01
C ARG A 141 -5.02 -10.18 -14.52
N LYS A 142 -4.98 -9.02 -13.87
CA LYS A 142 -4.77 -8.90 -12.43
C LYS A 142 -5.61 -7.76 -11.87
N ALA A 143 -6.18 -7.96 -10.69
CA ALA A 143 -6.76 -6.88 -9.90
C ALA A 143 -6.49 -7.10 -8.42
N THR A 144 -6.58 -6.02 -7.66
CA THR A 144 -6.51 -6.08 -6.20
C THR A 144 -7.55 -5.18 -5.55
N PHE A 145 -7.94 -5.54 -4.32
CA PHE A 145 -8.57 -4.66 -3.37
C PHE A 145 -7.78 -4.64 -2.07
N LEU A 146 -7.70 -3.44 -1.46
CA LEU A 146 -7.11 -3.25 -0.14
C LEU A 146 -8.11 -3.68 0.95
N PRO A 147 -7.63 -3.99 2.19
CA PRO A 147 -8.50 -4.37 3.30
C PRO A 147 -9.65 -3.39 3.57
N GLN A 148 -9.45 -2.09 3.38
CA GLN A 148 -10.47 -1.06 3.63
C GLN A 148 -11.72 -1.22 2.75
N VAL A 149 -11.62 -1.90 1.60
CA VAL A 149 -12.77 -2.13 0.71
C VAL A 149 -13.83 -3.03 1.35
N TRP A 150 -13.45 -3.87 2.32
CA TRP A 150 -14.38 -4.70 3.07
C TRP A 150 -15.45 -3.90 3.82
N GLU A 151 -15.20 -2.63 4.16
CA GLU A 151 -16.21 -1.78 4.79
C GLU A 151 -17.42 -1.53 3.88
N GLN A 152 -17.19 -1.47 2.56
CA GLN A 152 -18.23 -1.28 1.56
C GLN A 152 -18.78 -2.60 1.01
N LEU A 153 -17.94 -3.65 1.00
CA LEU A 153 -18.25 -4.98 0.48
C LEU A 153 -17.91 -6.03 1.55
N PRO A 154 -18.70 -6.14 2.64
CA PRO A 154 -18.37 -7.04 3.75
C PRO A 154 -18.61 -8.51 3.42
N ASP A 155 -19.45 -8.81 2.42
CA ASP A 155 -19.70 -10.16 1.94
C ASP A 155 -18.56 -10.64 1.01
N PRO A 156 -17.87 -11.76 1.32
CA PRO A 156 -16.76 -12.26 0.51
C PRO A 156 -17.13 -12.63 -0.93
N GLU A 157 -18.35 -13.10 -1.18
CA GLU A 157 -18.77 -13.45 -2.55
C GLU A 157 -18.98 -12.19 -3.39
N GLU A 158 -19.65 -11.18 -2.84
CA GLU A 158 -19.81 -9.87 -3.50
C GLU A 158 -18.47 -9.19 -3.72
N PHE A 159 -17.58 -9.23 -2.72
CA PHE A 159 -16.23 -8.70 -2.81
C PHE A 159 -15.47 -9.33 -3.98
N LEU A 160 -15.45 -10.66 -4.07
CA LEU A 160 -14.81 -11.40 -5.17
C LEU A 160 -15.45 -11.10 -6.53
N ALA A 161 -16.78 -10.95 -6.58
CA ALA A 161 -17.49 -10.59 -7.80
C ALA A 161 -17.11 -9.20 -8.30
N HIS A 162 -17.03 -8.21 -7.40
CA HIS A 162 -16.55 -6.86 -7.71
C HIS A 162 -15.08 -6.86 -8.12
N LEU A 163 -14.25 -7.68 -7.47
CA LEU A 163 -12.84 -7.80 -7.81
C LEU A 163 -12.63 -8.43 -9.20
N CYS A 164 -13.44 -9.42 -9.57
CA CYS A 164 -13.46 -9.98 -10.93
C CYS A 164 -13.86 -8.92 -11.96
N ARG A 165 -14.88 -8.09 -11.67
CA ARG A 165 -15.25 -6.96 -12.55
C ARG A 165 -14.11 -5.97 -12.71
N LYS A 166 -13.41 -5.63 -11.62
CA LYS A 166 -12.21 -4.75 -11.65
C LYS A 166 -11.07 -5.35 -12.47
N MET A 167 -10.93 -6.69 -12.46
CA MET A 167 -9.99 -7.43 -13.31
C MET A 167 -10.38 -7.42 -14.80
N GLY A 168 -11.57 -6.91 -15.14
CA GLY A 168 -12.10 -6.91 -16.50
C GLY A 168 -12.69 -8.28 -16.91
N ASP A 169 -13.21 -9.05 -15.95
CA ASP A 169 -13.89 -10.32 -16.21
C ASP A 169 -15.30 -10.32 -15.60
N ARG A 170 -16.06 -11.39 -15.87
CA ARG A 170 -17.40 -11.59 -15.33
C ARG A 170 -17.37 -11.76 -13.80
N PRO A 171 -18.39 -11.29 -13.08
CA PRO A 171 -18.45 -11.37 -11.61
C PRO A 171 -18.46 -12.81 -11.07
N ASP A 172 -18.95 -13.77 -11.85
CA ASP A 172 -19.01 -15.20 -11.50
C ASP A 172 -17.72 -15.96 -11.85
N ARG A 173 -16.71 -15.31 -12.44
CA ARG A 173 -15.49 -15.95 -12.92
C ARG A 173 -14.78 -16.76 -11.84
N TRP A 174 -14.69 -16.21 -10.63
CA TRP A 174 -14.06 -16.88 -9.49
C TRP A 174 -14.78 -18.17 -9.08
N LYS A 175 -16.06 -18.36 -9.41
CA LYS A 175 -16.81 -19.61 -9.13
C LYS A 175 -16.55 -20.68 -10.20
N MET A 176 -16.25 -20.26 -11.43
CA MET A 176 -16.18 -21.15 -12.60
C MET A 176 -14.77 -21.67 -12.90
N LYS A 177 -13.74 -21.04 -12.33
CA LYS A 177 -12.34 -21.35 -12.59
C LYS A 177 -11.51 -21.20 -11.31
N LEU A 178 -10.54 -22.09 -11.13
CA LEU A 178 -9.51 -21.94 -10.11
C LEU A 178 -8.57 -20.78 -10.50
N LEU A 179 -8.67 -19.66 -9.78
CA LEU A 179 -7.87 -18.46 -10.02
C LEU A 179 -6.61 -18.47 -9.14
N GLU A 180 -5.55 -17.79 -9.59
CA GLU A 180 -4.44 -17.47 -8.71
C GLU A 180 -4.90 -16.39 -7.73
N VAL A 181 -4.99 -16.73 -6.44
CA VAL A 181 -5.40 -15.81 -5.39
C VAL A 181 -4.31 -15.67 -4.36
N SER A 182 -3.97 -14.44 -4.03
CA SER A 182 -3.03 -14.13 -2.94
C SER A 182 -3.67 -13.13 -1.99
N THR A 183 -3.41 -13.28 -0.69
CA THR A 183 -3.81 -12.30 0.31
C THR A 183 -2.60 -11.59 0.89
N TYR A 184 -2.76 -10.33 1.27
CA TYR A 184 -1.76 -9.54 1.99
C TYR A 184 -2.45 -8.73 3.08
N GLN A 185 -1.67 -8.26 4.05
CA GLN A 185 -2.15 -7.40 5.12
C GLN A 185 -1.49 -6.03 5.00
N VAL A 186 -2.13 -5.03 5.60
CA VAL A 186 -1.61 -3.67 5.66
C VAL A 186 -1.27 -3.35 7.11
N GLU A 187 -0.03 -2.94 7.34
CA GLU A 187 0.42 -2.36 8.59
C GLU A 187 0.47 -0.83 8.41
N GLU A 188 -0.49 -0.13 9.02
CA GLU A 188 -0.64 1.32 8.94
C GLU A 188 -0.04 2.00 10.18
N PHE A 189 0.63 3.13 9.96
CA PHE A 189 1.14 4.00 11.01
C PHE A 189 1.30 5.43 10.50
N HIS A 190 1.17 6.41 11.39
CA HIS A 190 1.27 7.83 11.08
C HIS A 190 2.03 8.58 12.18
N GLU A 191 2.28 9.87 11.97
CA GLU A 191 2.93 10.78 12.93
C GLU A 191 2.11 11.09 14.19
#